data_AF-A0A6G7J7K1-F1
#
_entry.id   AF-A0A6G7J7K1-F1
#
_cell.length_a   1.000
_cell.length_b   1.000
_cell.length_c   1.000
_cell.angle_alpha   90.00
_cell.angle_beta   90.00
_cell.angle_gamma   90.00
#
_symmetry.space_group_name_H-M   'P 1'
#
loop_
_entity.id
_entity.type
_entity.pdbx_description
1 polymer ?
#
loop_
_entity_poly.entity_id
_entity_poly.type
_entity_poly.pdbx_seq_one_letter_code
_entity_poly.pdbx_strand_id
1 'polypeptide(L)'
;MGYRRGYHKKDGTYVQGHFVSNRSKNSDRKKSKSGCGVLILILAILIASISISCTNESNTPCVKKNCFDFSSRAEAQSTFETNRSCYANLDRDKDGIACEN
;
A
#
# COMPACT_ATOMS: atom_id res chain seq x y z
N MET A 1 19.90 -41.80 -26.28
CA MET A 1 19.00 -42.46 -25.30
C MET A 1 19.72 -43.69 -24.77
N GLY A 2 19.63 -44.00 -23.48
CA GLY A 2 20.42 -45.09 -22.87
C GLY A 2 19.54 -46.09 -22.12
N TYR A 3 19.80 -47.38 -22.33
CA TYR A 3 19.22 -48.44 -21.50
C TYR A 3 20.18 -48.71 -20.33
N ARG A 4 19.70 -48.78 -19.09
CA ARG A 4 20.56 -49.21 -17.98
C ARG A 4 20.81 -50.71 -18.13
N ARG A 5 22.07 -51.17 -17.97
CA ARG A 5 22.36 -52.62 -18.02
C ARG A 5 21.73 -53.30 -16.80
N GLY A 6 21.08 -54.44 -17.03
CA GLY A 6 20.60 -55.30 -15.96
C GLY A 6 21.77 -55.94 -15.21
N TYR A 7 21.50 -56.49 -14.02
CA TYR A 7 22.52 -57.15 -13.20
C TYR A 7 21.92 -58.30 -12.39
N HIS A 8 22.77 -59.25 -11.98
CA HIS A 8 22.40 -60.33 -11.07
C HIS A 8 22.60 -59.89 -9.62
N LYS A 9 21.63 -60.20 -8.77
CA LYS A 9 21.76 -60.06 -7.33
C LYS A 9 22.59 -61.22 -6.76
N LYS A 10 23.05 -61.11 -5.50
CA LYS A 10 23.91 -62.13 -4.85
C LYS A 10 23.19 -63.47 -4.63
N ASP A 11 21.85 -63.45 -4.58
CA ASP A 11 20.96 -64.61 -4.57
C ASP A 11 20.78 -65.26 -5.96
N GLY A 12 21.45 -64.76 -7.00
CA GLY A 12 21.43 -65.33 -8.35
C GLY A 12 20.28 -64.84 -9.23
N THR A 13 19.27 -64.18 -8.68
CA THR A 13 18.15 -63.63 -9.45
C THR A 13 18.62 -62.49 -10.38
N TYR A 14 18.28 -62.57 -11.68
CA TYR A 14 18.57 -61.51 -12.65
C TYR A 14 17.53 -60.40 -12.59
N VAL A 15 17.99 -59.15 -12.55
CA VAL A 15 17.13 -57.98 -12.70
C VAL A 15 17.42 -57.32 -14.03
N GLN A 16 16.42 -57.34 -14.91
CA GLN A 16 16.50 -56.67 -16.20
C GLN A 16 16.56 -55.15 -16.00
N GLY A 17 17.44 -54.50 -16.75
CA GLY A 17 17.49 -53.03 -16.77
C GLY A 17 16.21 -52.43 -17.35
N HIS A 18 16.04 -51.12 -17.18
CA HIS A 18 14.93 -50.38 -17.80
C HIS A 18 15.48 -49.26 -18.69
N PHE A 19 14.66 -48.87 -19.68
CA PHE A 19 14.96 -47.75 -20.55
C PHE A 19 14.87 -46.43 -19.79
N VAL A 20 15.87 -45.56 -19.94
CA VAL A 20 15.81 -44.21 -19.38
C VAL A 20 16.04 -43.20 -20.51
N SER A 21 15.03 -42.37 -20.73
CA SER A 21 15.18 -41.21 -21.62
C SER A 21 15.88 -40.09 -20.86
N ASN A 22 17.08 -39.70 -21.30
CA ASN A 22 17.71 -38.48 -20.84
C ASN A 22 16.95 -37.29 -21.44
N ARG A 23 15.97 -36.78 -20.69
CA ARG A 23 15.34 -35.50 -21.02
C ARG A 23 16.33 -34.38 -20.67
N SER A 24 17.01 -33.85 -21.68
CA SER A 24 17.76 -32.60 -21.57
C SER A 24 16.81 -31.52 -21.02
N LYS A 25 17.08 -31.01 -19.81
CA LYS A 25 16.41 -29.82 -19.32
C LYS A 25 17.04 -28.64 -20.05
N ASN A 26 16.42 -28.21 -21.14
CA ASN A 26 16.75 -26.92 -21.72
C ASN A 26 16.33 -25.84 -20.71
N SER A 27 17.30 -25.25 -20.02
CA SER A 27 17.05 -24.14 -19.10
C SER A 27 17.20 -22.83 -19.84
N ASP A 28 16.20 -22.47 -20.65
CA ASP A 28 16.02 -21.09 -21.09
C ASP A 28 15.50 -20.27 -19.91
N ARG A 29 16.40 -19.93 -18.98
CA ARG A 29 16.14 -18.84 -18.03
C ARG A 29 16.30 -17.53 -18.78
N LYS A 30 15.26 -17.14 -19.52
CA LYS A 30 15.15 -15.78 -20.04
C LYS A 30 14.89 -14.85 -18.85
N LYS A 31 15.95 -14.21 -18.36
CA LYS A 31 15.92 -13.18 -17.32
C LYS A 31 15.29 -11.93 -17.91
N SER A 32 14.06 -11.61 -17.50
CA SER A 32 13.43 -10.30 -17.75
C SER A 32 13.08 -9.67 -16.41
N LYS A 33 13.94 -8.79 -15.89
CA LYS A 33 13.59 -7.89 -14.79
C LYS A 33 12.86 -6.69 -15.38
N SER A 34 11.59 -6.85 -15.70
CA SER A 34 10.69 -5.78 -16.16
C SER A 34 9.48 -5.58 -15.25
N GLY A 35 9.54 -6.12 -14.02
CA GLY A 35 8.48 -5.94 -13.01
C GLY A 35 8.64 -4.71 -12.11
N CYS A 36 9.83 -4.11 -12.01
CA CYS A 36 10.03 -2.90 -11.19
C CYS A 36 9.52 -1.63 -11.88
N GLY A 37 9.60 -1.54 -13.22
CA GLY A 37 9.18 -0.34 -13.95
C GLY A 37 7.67 -0.09 -13.88
N VAL A 38 6.87 -1.15 -13.91
CA VAL A 38 5.40 -1.08 -13.80
C VAL A 38 4.98 -0.69 -12.38
N LEU A 39 5.63 -1.23 -11.36
CA LEU A 39 5.39 -0.84 -9.96
C LEU A 39 5.78 0.61 -9.68
N ILE A 40 6.89 1.09 -10.25
CA ILE A 40 7.31 2.49 -10.13
C ILE A 40 6.32 3.42 -10.85
N LEU A 41 5.79 3.02 -12.01
CA LEU A 41 4.74 3.77 -12.73
C LEU A 41 3.42 3.80 -11.96
N ILE A 42 2.97 2.66 -11.42
CA ILE A 42 1.75 2.59 -10.60
C ILE A 42 1.90 3.42 -9.32
N LEU A 43 3.07 3.38 -8.68
CA LEU A 43 3.39 4.18 -7.50
C LEU A 43 3.43 5.68 -7.83
N ALA A 44 3.99 6.08 -8.97
CA ALA A 44 4.00 7.46 -9.42
C ALA A 44 2.59 8.00 -9.73
N ILE A 45 1.71 7.16 -10.29
CA ILE A 45 0.30 7.51 -10.56
C ILE A 45 -0.48 7.67 -9.23
N LEU A 46 -0.24 6.80 -8.25
CA LEU A 46 -0.84 6.90 -6.91
C LEU A 46 -0.38 8.17 -6.16
N ILE A 47 0.91 8.53 -6.26
CA ILE A 47 1.46 9.75 -5.66
C ILE A 47 0.94 11.01 -6.38
N ALA A 48 0.77 10.97 -7.70
CA ALA A 48 0.22 12.09 -8.47
C ALA A 48 -1.29 12.31 -8.25
N SER A 49 -2.05 11.27 -7.90
CA SER A 49 -3.48 11.40 -7.58
C SER A 49 -3.78 12.03 -6.22
N ILE A 50 -2.81 12.08 -5.29
CA ILE A 50 -2.99 12.68 -3.96
C ILE A 50 -2.89 14.22 -3.99
N SER A 51 -2.43 14.80 -5.11
CA SER A 51 -2.27 16.25 -5.26
C SER A 51 -3.57 17.02 -5.57
N ILE A 52 -4.73 16.35 -5.69
CA ILE A 52 -6.03 17.01 -5.93
C ILE A 52 -6.90 16.98 -4.67
N SER A 53 -6.33 17.32 -3.52
CA SER A 53 -7.12 17.53 -2.31
C SER A 53 -6.56 18.68 -1.50
N CYS A 54 -6.50 19.86 -2.11
CA CYS A 54 -6.44 21.15 -1.41
C CYS A 54 -6.97 22.27 -2.33
N THR A 55 -8.15 22.10 -2.92
CA THR A 55 -9.00 23.25 -3.27
C THR A 55 -10.23 23.20 -2.40
N ASN A 56 -10.05 23.50 -1.11
CA ASN A 56 -11.15 23.94 -0.26
C ASN A 56 -11.50 25.37 -0.70
N GLU A 57 -11.97 25.53 -1.93
CA GLU A 57 -12.75 26.71 -2.34
C GLU A 57 -14.17 26.49 -1.79
N SER A 58 -14.27 26.35 -0.47
CA SER A 58 -15.53 26.54 0.21
C SER A 58 -15.70 28.05 0.27
N ASN A 59 -16.27 28.62 -0.79
CA ASN A 59 -16.92 29.95 -0.77
C ASN A 59 -18.13 29.96 0.19
N THR A 60 -18.12 29.15 1.25
CA THR A 60 -18.94 29.33 2.44
C THR A 60 -18.28 30.43 3.26
N PRO A 61 -18.94 31.58 3.45
CA PRO A 61 -18.40 32.61 4.33
C PRO A 61 -18.19 31.99 5.70
N CYS A 62 -16.94 31.97 6.15
CA CYS A 62 -16.60 31.56 7.49
C CYS A 62 -17.25 32.51 8.48
N VAL A 63 -18.39 32.07 9.03
CA VAL A 63 -19.09 32.80 10.07
C VAL A 63 -18.19 32.77 11.29
N LYS A 64 -17.46 33.86 11.52
CA LYS A 64 -16.60 34.01 12.69
C LYS A 64 -17.46 33.89 13.94
N LYS A 65 -17.31 32.80 14.66
CA LYS A 65 -17.87 32.57 15.98
C LYS A 65 -16.79 32.83 17.01
N ASN A 66 -17.10 33.49 18.10
CA ASN A 66 -16.20 33.70 19.21
C ASN A 66 -16.52 32.71 20.33
N CYS A 67 -15.58 32.54 21.26
CA CYS A 67 -15.79 31.70 22.45
C CYS A 67 -17.03 32.12 23.26
N PHE A 68 -17.35 33.42 23.27
CA PHE A 68 -18.55 33.96 23.92
C PHE A 68 -19.88 33.56 23.24
N ASP A 69 -19.84 33.04 22.02
CA ASP A 69 -21.04 32.56 21.31
C ASP A 69 -21.45 31.14 21.72
N PHE A 70 -20.59 30.42 22.45
CA PHE A 70 -20.83 29.04 22.88
C PHE A 70 -21.14 28.98 24.37
N SER A 71 -22.06 28.11 24.76
CA SER A 71 -22.42 27.90 26.16
C SER A 71 -21.41 27.02 26.90
N SER A 72 -20.65 26.21 26.15
CA SER A 72 -19.63 25.32 26.67
C SER A 72 -18.46 25.15 25.71
N ARG A 73 -17.29 24.84 26.28
CA ARG A 73 -16.08 24.46 25.53
C ARG A 73 -16.30 23.25 24.61
N ALA A 74 -17.17 22.32 25.01
CA ALA A 74 -17.47 21.14 24.20
C ALA A 74 -18.17 21.51 22.88
N GLU A 75 -19.10 22.48 22.90
CA GLU A 75 -19.74 22.98 21.69
C GLU A 75 -18.77 23.74 20.79
N ALA A 76 -17.90 24.57 21.39
CA ALA A 76 -16.86 25.30 20.66
C ALA A 76 -15.88 24.33 19.97
N GLN A 77 -15.48 23.27 20.68
CA GLN A 77 -14.60 22.23 20.15
C GLN A 77 -15.24 21.48 18.98
N SER A 78 -16.51 21.06 19.11
CA SER A 78 -17.22 20.39 18.02
C SER A 78 -17.33 21.29 16.76
N THR A 79 -17.53 22.59 16.96
CA THR A 79 -17.57 23.56 15.86
C THR A 79 -16.18 23.71 15.22
N PHE A 80 -15.13 23.82 16.03
CA PHE A 80 -13.74 23.87 15.56
C PHE A 80 -13.35 22.61 14.77
N GLU A 81 -13.74 21.43 15.25
CA GLU A 81 -13.47 20.15 14.59
C GLU A 81 -14.21 20.00 13.26
N THR A 82 -15.38 20.63 13.11
CA THR A 82 -16.14 20.63 11.86
C THR A 82 -15.37 21.36 10.75
N ASN A 83 -14.70 22.46 11.07
CA ASN A 83 -13.84 23.17 10.11
C ASN A 83 -12.73 23.99 10.79
N ARG A 84 -11.57 23.34 11.01
CA ARG A 84 -10.42 23.94 11.71
C ARG A 84 -9.87 25.20 11.03
N SER A 85 -9.91 25.24 9.69
CA SER A 85 -9.41 26.40 8.94
C SER A 85 -10.33 27.61 9.09
N CYS A 86 -11.64 27.37 9.20
CA CYS A 86 -12.67 28.40 9.25
C CYS A 86 -12.84 28.97 10.66
N TYR A 87 -12.68 28.12 11.67
CA TYR A 87 -12.81 28.44 13.09
C TYR A 87 -11.44 28.51 13.80
N ALA A 88 -10.36 28.76 13.05
CA ALA A 88 -9.01 28.93 13.61
C ALA A 88 -8.91 30.06 14.65
N ASN A 89 -9.92 30.93 14.74
CA ASN A 89 -10.01 31.96 15.76
C ASN A 89 -10.51 31.44 17.12
N LEU A 90 -11.06 30.23 17.19
CA LEU A 90 -11.46 29.57 18.45
C LEU A 90 -10.26 28.98 19.19
N ASP A 91 -9.20 28.61 18.46
CA ASP A 91 -7.95 28.03 18.96
C ASP A 91 -6.80 28.96 18.57
N ARG A 92 -6.53 29.94 19.44
CA ARG A 92 -5.64 31.07 19.10
C ARG A 92 -4.16 30.70 19.24
N ASP A 93 -3.84 29.81 20.17
CA ASP A 93 -2.51 29.31 20.45
C ASP A 93 -2.16 28.04 19.65
N LYS A 94 -3.17 27.42 19.01
CA LYS A 94 -3.06 26.29 18.07
C LYS A 94 -2.62 25.00 18.76
N ASP A 95 -3.05 24.82 20.00
CA ASP A 95 -2.81 23.60 20.77
C ASP A 95 -3.82 22.48 20.44
N GLY A 96 -4.85 22.81 19.65
CA GLY A 96 -5.93 21.91 19.25
C GLY A 96 -7.16 21.96 20.17
N ILE A 97 -7.16 22.86 21.16
CA ILE A 97 -8.23 23.06 22.13
C ILE A 97 -8.90 24.43 21.87
N ALA A 98 -10.12 24.39 21.39
CA ALA A 98 -10.92 25.59 21.21
C ALA A 98 -11.35 26.18 22.57
N CYS A 99 -11.22 27.49 22.72
CA CYS A 99 -11.80 28.26 23.83
C CYS A 99 -11.42 27.72 25.22
N GLU A 100 -10.10 27.58 25.44
CA GLU A 100 -9.47 27.16 26.68
C GLU A 100 -9.58 28.18 27.86
N ASN A 101 -10.10 29.39 27.59
CA ASN A 101 -10.15 30.52 28.52
C ASN A 101 -11.56 31.09 28.70
#